data_AF-A0A970CDN6-F1
#
_entry.id   AF-A0A970CDN6-F1
#
_cell.length_a   1.000
_cell.length_b   1.000
_cell.length_c   1.000
_cell.angle_alpha   90.00
_cell.angle_beta   90.00
_cell.angle_gamma   90.00
#
_symmetry.space_group_name_H-M   'P 1'
#
loop_
_entity.id
_entity.type
_entity.pdbx_description
1 polymer ?
#
loop_
_entity_poly.entity_id
_entity_poly.type
_entity_poly.pdbx_seq_one_letter_code
_entity_poly.pdbx_strand_id
1 'polypeptide(L)'
;MHRNKKRLLMLLFGCVAVLAGWSTLRAKTAQENPDIYQYLRLFSDVLNIVEDNYVEKVEAKKVIYGAINGMLRELDPHSSFLKPEDY
;
A
#
# COMPACT_ATOMS: atom_id res chain seq x y z
N MET A 1 -1.26 25.44 51.75
CA MET A 1 -0.57 24.76 50.61
C MET A 1 -1.45 23.72 49.87
N HIS A 2 -2.77 23.94 49.72
CA HIS A 2 -3.70 22.97 49.07
C HIS A 2 -4.31 23.49 47.74
N ARG A 3 -4.28 24.80 47.49
CA ARG A 3 -4.93 25.44 46.33
C ARG A 3 -4.10 25.32 45.03
N ASN A 4 -2.78 25.21 45.17
CA ASN A 4 -1.81 25.02 44.09
C ASN A 4 -1.72 23.57 43.60
N LYS A 5 -1.91 22.57 44.48
CA LYS A 5 -1.97 21.16 44.09
C LYS A 5 -3.18 20.85 43.19
N LYS A 6 -4.33 21.49 43.45
CA LYS A 6 -5.54 21.34 42.62
C LYS A 6 -5.39 21.95 41.23
N ARG A 7 -4.70 23.10 41.10
CA ARG A 7 -4.39 23.74 39.80
C ARG A 7 -3.40 22.90 38.99
N LEU A 8 -2.41 22.31 39.65
CA LEU A 8 -1.47 21.38 39.02
C LEU A 8 -2.18 20.12 38.50
N LEU A 9 -3.11 19.57 39.29
CA LEU A 9 -3.92 18.40 38.89
C LEU A 9 -4.84 18.70 37.69
N MET A 10 -5.45 19.89 37.63
CA MET A 10 -6.26 20.31 36.48
C MET A 10 -5.43 20.49 35.20
N LEU A 11 -4.22 21.05 35.30
CA LEU A 11 -3.32 21.18 34.14
C LEU A 11 -2.82 19.83 33.63
N LEU A 12 -2.54 18.89 34.54
CA LEU A 12 -2.13 17.53 34.18
C LEU A 12 -3.26 16.78 33.45
N PHE A 13 -4.49 16.91 33.93
CA PHE A 13 -5.66 16.29 33.27
C PHE A 13 -5.93 16.89 31.88
N GLY A 14 -5.73 18.21 31.71
CA GLY A 14 -5.81 18.88 30.41
C GLY A 14 -4.76 18.39 29.41
N CYS A 15 -3.50 18.22 29.83
CA CYS A 15 -2.46 17.65 28.97
C CYS A 15 -2.75 16.22 28.53
N VAL A 16 -3.28 15.38 29.43
CA VAL A 16 -3.66 13.99 29.08
C VAL A 16 -4.81 13.98 28.07
N ALA A 17 -5.79 14.88 28.21
CA ALA A 17 -6.89 15.00 27.25
C ALA A 17 -6.43 15.49 25.86
N VAL A 18 -5.46 16.41 25.80
CA VAL A 18 -4.89 16.88 24.52
C VAL A 18 -4.06 15.79 23.84
N LEU A 19 -3.27 15.03 24.61
CA LEU A 19 -2.49 13.90 24.09
C LEU A 19 -3.39 12.75 23.60
N ALA A 20 -4.49 12.45 24.31
CA ALA A 20 -5.48 11.46 23.89
C ALA A 20 -6.36 11.94 22.71
N GLY A 21 -6.58 13.25 22.59
CA GLY A 21 -7.30 13.84 21.45
C GLY A 21 -6.49 13.77 20.14
N TRP A 22 -5.16 13.82 20.21
CA TRP A 22 -4.29 13.72 19.03
C TRP A 22 -4.14 12.29 18.51
N SER A 23 -4.26 11.27 19.36
CA SER A 23 -4.15 9.87 18.95
C SER A 23 -5.37 9.41 18.13
N THR A 24 -6.56 9.94 18.40
CA THR A 24 -7.79 9.56 17.69
C THR A 24 -7.92 10.15 16.29
N LEU A 25 -7.24 11.28 16.00
CA LEU A 25 -7.22 11.90 14.68
C LEU A 25 -6.31 11.19 13.68
N ARG A 26 -5.29 10.44 14.13
CA ARG A 26 -4.41 9.67 13.22
C ARG A 26 -5.00 8.35 12.74
N ALA A 27 -6.05 7.84 13.38
CA ALA A 27 -6.62 6.53 13.06
C ALA A 27 -7.61 6.55 11.87
N LYS A 28 -7.93 7.73 11.30
CA LYS A 28 -8.96 7.89 10.26
C LYS A 28 -8.44 8.09 8.83
N THR A 29 -7.14 7.93 8.56
CA THR A 29 -6.58 8.17 7.22
C THR A 29 -6.16 6.91 6.46
N ALA A 30 -6.31 5.72 7.04
CA ALA A 30 -5.94 4.46 6.38
C ALA A 30 -7.20 3.68 5.96
N GLN A 31 -7.99 4.24 5.04
CA GLN A 31 -8.81 3.40 4.18
C GLN A 31 -7.91 2.87 3.06
N GLU A 32 -6.84 2.16 3.44
CA GLU A 32 -6.05 1.39 2.50
C GLU A 32 -6.97 0.32 1.94
N ASN A 33 -7.11 0.22 0.62
CA ASN A 33 -7.78 -0.91 -0.01
C ASN A 33 -7.00 -2.16 0.41
N PRO A 34 -7.47 -2.97 1.38
CA PRO A 34 -6.69 -4.13 1.85
C PRO A 34 -6.53 -5.16 0.72
N ASP A 35 -7.33 -5.04 -0.32
CA ASP A 35 -7.41 -5.93 -1.46
C ASP A 35 -6.26 -5.72 -2.46
N ILE A 36 -5.88 -4.46 -2.77
CA ILE A 36 -4.87 -4.21 -3.80
C ILE A 36 -3.48 -4.74 -3.40
N TYR A 37 -3.11 -4.60 -2.12
CA TYR A 37 -1.83 -5.12 -1.62
C TYR A 37 -1.80 -6.64 -1.58
N GLN A 38 -2.95 -7.30 -1.38
CA GLN A 38 -3.05 -8.76 -1.48
C GLN A 38 -2.87 -9.23 -2.92
N TYR A 39 -3.52 -8.58 -3.89
CA TYR A 39 -3.32 -8.90 -5.31
C TYR A 39 -1.90 -8.62 -5.80
N LEU A 40 -1.26 -7.55 -5.33
CA LEU A 40 0.15 -7.28 -5.64
C LEU A 40 1.07 -8.38 -5.10
N ARG A 41 0.80 -8.88 -3.90
CA ARG A 41 1.53 -10.02 -3.34
C ARG A 41 1.33 -11.28 -4.19
N LEU A 42 0.09 -11.61 -4.51
CA LEU A 42 -0.23 -12.76 -5.35
C LEU A 42 0.46 -12.66 -6.72
N PHE A 43 0.44 -11.48 -7.35
CA PHE A 43 1.13 -11.24 -8.62
C PHE A 43 2.65 -11.48 -8.49
N SER A 44 3.27 -10.98 -7.42
CA SER A 44 4.69 -11.20 -7.15
C SER A 44 5.02 -12.67 -6.91
N ASP A 45 4.15 -13.40 -6.19
CA ASP A 45 4.36 -14.82 -5.92
C ASP A 45 4.33 -15.64 -7.22
N VAL A 46 3.38 -15.33 -8.12
CA VAL A 46 3.30 -15.96 -9.44
C VAL A 46 4.53 -15.63 -10.29
N LEU A 47 5.00 -14.39 -10.27
CA LEU A 47 6.21 -14.00 -11.00
C LEU A 47 7.43 -14.80 -10.51
N ASN A 48 7.62 -14.94 -9.20
CA ASN A 48 8.70 -15.73 -8.62
C ASN A 48 8.62 -17.20 -9.02
N ILE A 49 7.42 -17.80 -9.00
CA ILE A 49 7.22 -19.19 -9.43
C ILE A 49 7.65 -19.37 -10.89
N VAL A 50 7.29 -18.42 -11.77
CA VAL A 50 7.69 -18.46 -13.18
C VAL A 50 9.20 -18.33 -13.32
N GLU A 51 9.85 -17.42 -12.58
CA GLU A 51 11.31 -17.27 -12.65
C GLU A 51 12.07 -18.51 -12.15
N ASP A 52 11.58 -19.16 -11.08
CA ASP A 52 12.26 -20.29 -10.45
C ASP A 52 12.00 -21.64 -11.14
N ASN A 53 10.81 -21.82 -11.74
CA ASN A 53 10.36 -23.13 -12.23
C ASN A 53 10.28 -23.23 -13.76
N TYR A 54 10.54 -22.14 -14.49
CA TYR A 54 10.54 -22.19 -15.94
C TYR A 54 11.80 -22.87 -16.48
N VAL A 55 11.65 -23.58 -17.59
CA VAL A 55 12.70 -24.43 -18.18
C VAL A 55 13.90 -23.62 -18.66
N GLU A 56 13.67 -22.36 -19.04
CA GLU A 56 14.69 -21.44 -19.55
C GLU A 56 14.79 -20.19 -18.67
N LYS A 57 15.91 -19.48 -18.80
CA LYS A 57 16.07 -18.20 -18.11
C LYS A 57 15.02 -17.20 -18.59
N VAL A 58 14.23 -16.70 -17.66
CA VAL A 58 13.16 -15.75 -17.93
C VAL A 58 13.68 -14.31 -17.74
N GLU A 59 13.35 -13.43 -18.69
CA GLU A 59 13.58 -12.00 -18.54
C GLU A 59 12.38 -11.34 -17.87
N ALA A 60 12.54 -10.87 -16.63
CA ALA A 60 11.48 -10.23 -15.84
C ALA A 60 10.74 -9.13 -16.63
N LYS A 61 11.49 -8.31 -17.39
CA LYS A 61 10.94 -7.24 -18.24
C LYS A 61 9.94 -7.78 -19.27
N LYS A 62 10.27 -8.89 -19.93
CA LYS A 62 9.42 -9.52 -20.95
C LYS A 62 8.13 -10.06 -20.34
N VAL A 63 8.22 -10.69 -19.16
CA VAL A 63 7.04 -11.22 -18.46
C VAL A 63 6.12 -10.11 -17.97
N ILE A 64 6.69 -9.07 -17.35
CA ILE A 64 5.91 -7.92 -16.86
C ILE A 64 5.20 -7.21 -18.01
N TYR A 65 5.89 -6.96 -19.13
CA TYR A 65 5.24 -6.35 -20.30
C TYR A 65 4.18 -7.27 -20.93
N GLY A 66 4.39 -8.58 -20.91
CA GLY A 66 3.37 -9.55 -21.28
C GLY A 66 2.13 -9.48 -20.38
N ALA A 67 2.33 -9.41 -19.07
CA ALA A 67 1.26 -9.29 -18.08
C ALA A 67 0.46 -8.00 -18.26
N ILE A 68 1.13 -6.85 -18.47
CA ILE A 68 0.46 -5.56 -18.73
C ILE A 68 -0.41 -5.66 -19.99
N ASN A 69 0.12 -6.21 -21.09
CA ASN A 69 -0.66 -6.39 -22.31
C ASN A 69 -1.85 -7.35 -22.12
N GLY A 70 -1.69 -8.40 -21.31
CA GLY A 70 -2.80 -9.30 -20.94
C GLY A 70 -3.89 -8.59 -20.16
N MET A 71 -3.52 -7.81 -19.14
CA MET A 71 -4.47 -7.01 -18.35
C MET A 71 -5.21 -5.98 -19.20
N LEU A 72 -4.52 -5.31 -20.14
CA LEU A 72 -5.16 -4.36 -21.04
C LEU A 72 -6.13 -5.05 -21.99
N ARG A 73 -5.78 -6.21 -22.54
CA ARG A 73 -6.66 -6.99 -23.41
C ARG A 73 -7.94 -7.46 -22.73
N GLU A 74 -7.85 -7.80 -21.44
CA GLU A 74 -9.00 -8.19 -20.63
C GLU A 74 -9.98 -7.02 -20.43
N LEU A 75 -9.45 -5.80 -20.29
CA LEU A 75 -10.27 -4.59 -20.15
C LEU A 75 -10.87 -4.14 -21.49
N ASP A 76 -10.06 -4.13 -22.55
CA ASP A 76 -10.46 -3.75 -23.90
C ASP A 76 -9.48 -4.35 -24.94
N PRO A 77 -9.97 -5.15 -25.90
CA PRO A 77 -9.15 -5.73 -26.97
C PRO A 77 -8.35 -4.73 -27.82
N HIS A 78 -8.77 -3.46 -27.85
CA HIS A 78 -8.11 -2.40 -28.60
C HIS A 78 -7.10 -1.59 -27.77
N SER A 79 -7.06 -1.80 -26.45
CA SER A 79 -6.11 -1.14 -25.58
C SER A 79 -4.70 -1.74 -25.74
N SER A 80 -3.68 -0.89 -25.73
CA SER A 80 -2.28 -1.29 -25.90
C SER A 80 -1.35 -0.45 -25.03
N PHE A 81 -0.29 -1.09 -24.51
CA PHE A 81 0.78 -0.43 -23.78
C PHE A 81 1.97 -0.18 -24.73
N LEU A 82 2.43 1.07 -24.79
CA LEU A 82 3.63 1.44 -25.55
C LEU A 82 4.85 1.27 -24.63
N LYS A 83 5.83 0.46 -25.05
CA LYS A 83 7.03 0.26 -24.24
C LYS A 83 7.91 1.51 -24.31
N PRO A 84 8.73 1.79 -23.29
CA PRO A 84 9.69 2.89 -23.33
C PRO A 84 10.67 2.82 -24.52
N GLU A 85 10.93 1.62 -25.05
CA GLU A 85 11.79 1.41 -26.22
C GLU A 85 11.10 1.74 -27.55
N ASP A 86 9.77 1.84 -27.55
CA ASP A 86 8.95 2.13 -28.73
C ASP A 86 8.64 3.65 -28.85
N TYR A 87 9.22 4.47 -27.97
CA TYR A 87 9.15 5.94 -27.95
C TYR A 87 10.31 6.57 -28.73
#